data_AF-A0A353YY86-F1
#
_entry.id   AF-A0A353YY86-F1
#
_cell.length_a   1.000
_cell.length_b   1.000
_cell.length_c   1.000
_cell.angle_alpha   90.00
_cell.angle_beta   90.00
_cell.angle_gamma   90.00
#
_symmetry.space_group_name_H-M   'P 1'
#
loop_
_entity.id
_entity.type
_entity.pdbx_description
1 polymer ?
#
loop_
_entity_poly.entity_id
_entity_poly.type
_entity_poly.pdbx_seq_one_letter_code
_entity_poly.pdbx_strand_id
1 'polypeptide(L)'
;MVINYCILGDQIVMTPAFMGSEPNYIAEGENTGTRTFENEEKLGLAFYHSLESEQRKTATLFNRKDYNYNQAASFDDNAIVPYSGLNVIALDETQMNLLQELISEYIGNIKEGHAEVRMDEILEHMDHTYFAWIGGSDENDAFYYRIQSPVVLIEFDHQTPVFLPGNKPSKKHVHTLVRTPNGNDYGKDLLRQHLEKDHQH
;
A
#
# COMPACT_ATOMS: atom_id res chain seq x y z
N MET A 1 0.03 -14.77 8.60
CA MET A 1 -1.00 -14.01 7.88
C MET A 1 -2.26 -13.98 8.74
N VAL A 2 -2.81 -12.80 8.99
CA VAL A 2 -4.12 -12.63 9.64
C VAL A 2 -4.96 -11.82 8.66
N ILE A 3 -6.13 -12.34 8.31
CA ILE A 3 -7.06 -11.70 7.37
C ILE A 3 -8.33 -11.34 8.14
N ASN A 4 -8.76 -10.08 8.05
CA ASN A 4 -10.08 -9.65 8.45
C ASN A 4 -11.01 -9.67 7.23
N TYR A 5 -12.26 -10.09 7.42
CA TYR A 5 -13.25 -10.13 6.34
C TYR A 5 -14.64 -9.82 6.90
N CYS A 6 -15.10 -8.60 6.68
CA CYS A 6 -16.46 -8.16 7.06
C CYS A 6 -17.37 -8.29 5.84
N ILE A 7 -18.53 -8.94 6.02
CA ILE A 7 -19.57 -9.07 5.00
C ILE A 7 -20.87 -8.50 5.56
N LEU A 8 -21.46 -7.54 4.87
CA LEU A 8 -22.78 -7.01 5.15
C LEU A 8 -23.59 -6.99 3.84
N GLY A 9 -24.53 -7.91 3.69
CA GLY A 9 -25.22 -8.11 2.41
C GLY A 9 -24.23 -8.56 1.33
N ASP A 10 -24.08 -7.75 0.28
CA ASP A 10 -23.11 -7.91 -0.80
C ASP A 10 -21.86 -7.03 -0.63
N GLN A 11 -21.77 -6.25 0.44
CA GLN A 11 -20.61 -5.40 0.73
C GLN A 11 -19.52 -6.19 1.45
N ILE A 12 -18.27 -5.99 1.04
CA ILE A 12 -17.09 -6.67 1.58
C ILE A 12 -16.05 -5.65 1.99
N VAL A 13 -15.51 -5.79 3.21
CA VAL A 13 -14.36 -5.02 3.70
C VAL A 13 -13.29 -5.99 4.21
N MET A 14 -12.15 -6.02 3.52
CA MET A 14 -10.98 -6.85 3.86
C MET A 14 -9.86 -6.06 4.56
N THR A 15 -10.02 -4.75 4.71
CA THR A 15 -9.03 -3.88 5.37
C THR A 15 -9.22 -3.87 6.90
N PRO A 16 -8.13 -3.73 7.68
CA PRO A 16 -6.74 -3.64 7.24
C PRO A 16 -6.20 -4.98 6.71
N ALA A 17 -5.46 -4.95 5.61
CA ALA A 17 -4.80 -6.11 5.02
C ALA A 17 -3.27 -5.91 5.11
N PHE A 18 -2.63 -6.70 5.96
CA PHE A 18 -1.19 -6.65 6.19
C PHE A 18 -0.53 -7.95 5.71
N MET A 19 0.43 -7.83 4.82
CA MET A 19 1.18 -8.96 4.29
C MET A 19 2.68 -8.72 4.43
N GLY A 20 3.46 -9.79 4.55
CA GLY A 20 4.90 -9.69 4.65
C GLY A 20 5.59 -11.03 4.50
N SER A 21 6.86 -10.98 4.11
CA SER A 21 7.66 -12.18 3.85
C SER A 21 9.14 -11.94 4.15
N GLU A 22 9.72 -12.92 4.85
CA GLU A 22 11.16 -13.12 5.03
C GLU A 22 11.40 -14.63 5.25
N PRO A 23 12.22 -15.31 4.42
CA PRO A 23 12.80 -14.84 3.16
C PRO A 23 11.73 -14.63 2.09
N ASN A 24 11.93 -13.66 1.20
CA ASN A 24 11.02 -13.41 0.08
C ASN A 24 11.41 -14.11 -1.23
N TYR A 25 12.44 -14.95 -1.24
CA TYR A 25 12.94 -15.68 -2.41
C TYR A 25 13.31 -17.13 -2.08
N ILE A 26 12.91 -18.06 -2.93
CA ILE A 26 13.25 -19.49 -2.82
C ILE A 26 14.46 -19.82 -3.71
N ALA A 27 15.59 -20.12 -3.07
CA ALA A 27 16.86 -20.37 -3.77
C ALA A 27 17.04 -21.82 -4.26
N GLU A 28 16.39 -22.79 -3.63
CA GLU A 28 16.58 -24.21 -3.91
C GLU A 28 15.28 -25.01 -3.73
N GLY A 29 15.19 -26.17 -4.38
CA GLY A 29 14.03 -27.08 -4.33
C GLY A 29 13.02 -26.88 -5.45
N GLU A 30 11.85 -27.49 -5.31
CA GLU A 30 10.80 -27.52 -6.35
C GLU A 30 10.28 -26.13 -6.73
N ASN A 31 10.24 -25.20 -5.78
CA ASN A 31 9.74 -23.84 -5.97
C ASN A 31 10.87 -22.81 -6.22
N THR A 32 12.04 -23.24 -6.69
CA THR A 32 13.18 -22.34 -6.96
C THR A 32 12.78 -21.23 -7.93
N GLY A 33 13.14 -20.00 -7.59
CA GLY A 33 12.84 -18.83 -8.42
C GLY A 33 11.59 -18.06 -8.00
N THR A 34 10.74 -18.62 -7.14
CA THR A 34 9.57 -17.90 -6.62
C THR A 34 10.00 -16.75 -5.72
N ARG A 35 9.49 -15.54 -6.01
CA ARG A 35 9.67 -14.34 -5.20
C ARG A 35 8.33 -13.75 -4.81
N THR A 36 8.14 -13.47 -3.53
CA THR A 36 6.93 -12.78 -3.03
C THR A 36 7.11 -11.26 -3.12
N PHE A 37 6.03 -10.54 -3.41
CA PHE A 37 5.97 -9.08 -3.53
C PHE A 37 6.81 -8.48 -4.67
N GLU A 38 7.08 -9.28 -5.72
CA GLU A 38 7.90 -8.83 -6.85
C GLU A 38 7.18 -7.79 -7.71
N ASN A 39 5.87 -7.93 -7.91
CA ASN A 39 5.07 -7.00 -8.70
C ASN A 39 4.96 -5.64 -8.01
N GLU A 40 4.63 -5.62 -6.72
CA GLU A 40 4.52 -4.42 -5.90
C GLU A 40 5.84 -3.64 -5.84
N GLU A 41 6.97 -4.36 -5.77
CA GLU A 41 8.31 -3.76 -5.84
C GLU A 41 8.57 -3.16 -7.22
N LYS A 42 8.29 -3.91 -8.30
CA LYS A 42 8.54 -3.49 -9.69
C LYS A 42 7.68 -2.31 -10.10
N LEU A 43 6.37 -2.37 -9.83
CA LEU A 43 5.43 -1.31 -10.15
C LEU A 43 5.73 -0.03 -9.34
N GLY A 44 6.05 -0.18 -8.05
CA GLY A 44 6.46 0.94 -7.20
C GLY A 44 7.70 1.66 -7.72
N LEU A 45 8.74 0.91 -8.11
CA LEU A 45 9.95 1.45 -8.73
C LEU A 45 9.67 2.06 -10.11
N ALA A 46 8.89 1.39 -10.96
CA ALA A 46 8.55 1.88 -12.29
C ALA A 46 7.82 3.22 -12.21
N PHE A 47 6.85 3.34 -11.31
CA PHE A 47 6.17 4.60 -11.05
C PHE A 47 7.14 5.68 -10.57
N TYR A 48 7.95 5.41 -9.54
CA TYR A 48 8.91 6.40 -9.03
C TYR A 48 9.95 6.84 -10.08
N HIS A 49 10.40 5.93 -10.95
CA HIS A 49 11.31 6.25 -12.04
C HIS A 49 10.66 7.07 -13.17
N SER A 50 9.35 6.92 -13.38
CA SER A 50 8.60 7.72 -14.36
C SER A 50 8.48 9.19 -13.97
N LEU A 51 8.65 9.52 -12.68
CA LEU A 51 8.58 10.88 -12.18
C LEU A 51 9.75 11.74 -12.67
N GLU A 52 9.44 12.99 -13.00
CA GLU A 52 10.42 14.02 -13.29
C GLU A 52 11.25 14.38 -12.05
N SER A 53 12.37 15.09 -12.24
CA SER A 53 13.27 15.47 -11.14
C SER A 53 12.55 16.25 -10.02
N GLU A 54 11.73 17.24 -10.36
CA GLU A 54 11.02 18.04 -9.35
C GLU A 54 9.88 17.26 -8.68
N GLN A 55 9.20 16.37 -9.41
CA GLN A 55 8.20 15.46 -8.86
C GLN A 55 8.84 14.49 -7.87
N ARG A 56 9.98 13.85 -8.21
CA ARG A 56 10.74 12.98 -7.30
C ARG A 56 11.18 13.72 -6.04
N LYS A 57 11.69 14.93 -6.19
CA LYS A 57 12.09 15.77 -5.06
C LYS A 57 10.93 16.08 -4.11
N THR A 58 9.72 16.23 -4.65
CA THR A 58 8.51 16.47 -3.87
C THR A 58 7.97 15.18 -3.23
N ALA A 59 8.05 14.05 -3.95
CA ALA A 59 7.64 12.74 -3.45
C ALA A 59 8.56 12.20 -2.35
N THR A 60 9.86 12.45 -2.43
CA THR A 60 10.86 11.84 -1.55
C THR A 60 10.98 12.58 -0.22
N LEU A 61 10.56 11.91 0.86
CA LEU A 61 10.63 12.44 2.22
C LEU A 61 12.05 12.32 2.79
N PHE A 62 12.71 11.19 2.54
CA PHE A 62 14.10 10.96 2.95
C PHE A 62 14.84 10.15 1.89
N ASN A 63 16.07 10.56 1.55
CA ASN A 63 16.90 9.88 0.54
C ASN A 63 17.56 8.58 1.06
N ARG A 64 17.39 8.22 2.33
CA ARG A 64 18.04 7.05 2.95
C ARG A 64 17.02 6.20 3.68
N LYS A 65 17.14 4.88 3.50
CA LYS A 65 16.31 3.87 4.15
C LYS A 65 17.09 3.23 5.31
N ASP A 66 17.11 3.92 6.45
CA ASP A 66 17.87 3.48 7.63
C ASP A 66 17.01 2.71 8.66
N TYR A 67 15.69 2.87 8.63
CA TYR A 67 14.75 2.31 9.61
C TYR A 67 13.53 1.69 8.91
N ASN A 68 12.70 0.95 9.65
CA ASN A 68 11.37 0.53 9.21
C ASN A 68 10.41 1.74 9.29
N TYR A 69 9.57 1.97 8.28
CA TYR A 69 8.83 3.23 8.12
C TYR A 69 7.31 3.13 8.13
N ASN A 70 6.73 1.92 8.06
CA ASN A 70 5.27 1.73 8.13
C ASN A 70 4.65 2.59 9.24
N GLN A 71 3.72 3.47 8.84
CA GLN A 71 3.06 4.41 9.73
C GLN A 71 1.75 3.87 10.28
N ALA A 72 1.17 2.86 9.62
CA ALA A 72 -0.12 2.32 9.98
C ALA A 72 -0.07 0.80 10.20
N ALA A 73 1.08 0.22 10.51
CA ALA A 73 1.16 -1.18 10.94
C ALA A 73 0.72 -1.33 12.42
N SER A 74 0.20 -2.51 12.79
CA SER A 74 -0.16 -3.03 14.13
C SER A 74 -0.28 -2.05 15.33
N PHE A 75 -1.41 -2.12 16.04
CA PHE A 75 -1.79 -1.36 17.26
C PHE A 75 -2.28 0.08 17.06
N ASP A 76 -2.23 0.60 15.83
CA ASP A 76 -2.83 1.89 15.46
C ASP A 76 -4.12 1.70 14.64
N ASP A 77 -5.17 1.19 15.27
CA ASP A 77 -6.51 1.22 14.68
C ASP A 77 -6.92 2.69 14.44
N ASN A 78 -7.36 3.04 13.22
CA ASN A 78 -7.67 4.42 12.80
C ASN A 78 -6.49 5.40 12.86
N ALA A 79 -5.26 4.94 12.58
CA ALA A 79 -4.08 5.80 12.48
C ALA A 79 -4.36 7.06 11.63
N ILE A 80 -4.18 8.24 12.22
CA ILE A 80 -4.22 9.51 11.49
C ILE A 80 -2.83 9.76 10.93
N VAL A 81 -2.62 9.35 9.69
CA VAL A 81 -1.36 9.56 8.97
C VAL A 81 -1.43 10.90 8.21
N PRO A 82 -0.53 11.86 8.46
CA PRO A 82 -0.51 13.10 7.69
C PRO A 82 -0.22 12.84 6.21
N TYR A 83 -0.97 13.48 5.32
CA TYR A 83 -0.66 13.50 3.89
C TYR A 83 0.73 14.09 3.66
N SER A 84 1.51 13.49 2.78
CA SER A 84 2.89 13.89 2.51
C SER A 84 3.29 13.44 1.10
N GLY A 85 4.28 14.10 0.53
CA GLY A 85 4.81 13.77 -0.79
C GLY A 85 4.12 14.53 -1.93
N LEU A 86 4.15 13.94 -3.11
CA LEU A 86 3.63 14.49 -4.35
C LEU A 86 2.11 14.29 -4.44
N ASN A 87 1.34 15.37 -4.60
CA ASN A 87 -0.06 15.25 -5.00
C ASN A 87 -0.11 14.79 -6.46
N VAL A 88 -0.92 13.78 -6.74
CA VAL A 88 -0.95 13.10 -8.04
C VAL A 88 -1.60 13.94 -9.15
N ILE A 89 -2.23 15.07 -8.85
CA ILE A 89 -2.67 16.05 -9.86
C ILE A 89 -1.52 16.65 -10.67
N ALA A 90 -0.28 16.56 -10.15
CA ALA A 90 0.91 17.05 -10.82
C ALA A 90 1.48 16.03 -11.83
N LEU A 91 0.87 14.85 -11.96
CA LEU A 91 1.30 13.79 -12.87
C LEU A 91 0.79 14.03 -14.29
N ASP A 92 1.56 13.56 -15.27
CA ASP A 92 1.05 13.38 -16.63
C ASP A 92 0.21 12.09 -16.77
N GLU A 93 -0.36 11.89 -17.95
CA GLU A 93 -1.21 10.72 -18.24
C GLU A 93 -0.46 9.38 -18.09
N THR A 94 0.81 9.31 -18.49
CA THR A 94 1.60 8.08 -18.40
C THR A 94 1.90 7.73 -16.95
N GLN A 95 2.30 8.71 -16.16
CA GLN A 95 2.56 8.56 -14.74
C GLN A 95 1.29 8.21 -13.97
N MET A 96 0.16 8.84 -14.31
CA MET A 96 -1.14 8.53 -13.72
C MET A 96 -1.56 7.08 -14.01
N ASN A 97 -1.36 6.59 -15.24
CA ASN A 97 -1.66 5.20 -15.58
C ASN A 97 -0.79 4.20 -14.78
N LEU A 98 0.51 4.48 -14.63
CA LEU A 98 1.40 3.66 -13.80
C LEU A 98 0.99 3.65 -12.32
N LEU A 99 0.53 4.78 -11.80
CA LEU A 99 0.00 4.84 -10.44
C LEU A 99 -1.27 4.01 -10.29
N GLN A 100 -2.20 4.07 -11.24
CA GLN A 100 -3.43 3.29 -11.21
C GLN A 100 -3.14 1.77 -11.31
N GLU A 101 -2.18 1.37 -12.14
CA GLU A 101 -1.70 -0.02 -12.22
C GLU A 101 -1.13 -0.48 -10.87
N LEU A 102 -0.30 0.35 -10.26
CA LEU A 102 0.26 0.09 -8.93
C LEU A 102 -0.84 -0.06 -7.86
N ILE A 103 -1.83 0.83 -7.81
CA ILE A 103 -2.96 0.73 -6.87
C ILE A 103 -3.75 -0.56 -7.13
N SER A 104 -3.97 -0.90 -8.41
CA SER A 104 -4.74 -2.08 -8.80
C SER A 104 -4.10 -3.39 -8.34
N GLU A 105 -2.76 -3.48 -8.31
CA GLU A 105 -2.05 -4.67 -7.77
C GLU A 105 -2.44 -4.95 -6.31
N TYR A 106 -2.66 -3.90 -5.52
CA TYR A 106 -3.08 -4.04 -4.13
C TYR A 106 -4.56 -4.37 -3.99
N ILE A 107 -5.41 -3.64 -4.72
CA ILE A 107 -6.86 -3.75 -4.63
C ILE A 107 -7.37 -5.05 -5.28
N GLY A 108 -6.68 -5.57 -6.30
CA GLY A 108 -7.02 -6.80 -7.03
C GLY A 108 -6.92 -8.08 -6.21
N ASN A 109 -6.47 -8.02 -4.95
CA ASN A 109 -6.44 -9.16 -4.03
C ASN A 109 -7.83 -9.58 -3.50
N ILE A 110 -8.91 -8.90 -3.92
CA ILE A 110 -10.31 -9.30 -3.68
C ILE A 110 -10.98 -9.74 -4.98
N LYS A 111 -12.19 -10.31 -4.89
CA LYS A 111 -12.94 -10.75 -6.07
C LYS A 111 -13.17 -9.57 -7.04
N GLU A 112 -12.95 -9.81 -8.33
CA GLU A 112 -12.96 -8.83 -9.44
C GLU A 112 -14.03 -7.73 -9.31
N GLY A 113 -15.32 -8.08 -9.21
CA GLY A 113 -16.38 -7.07 -9.11
C GLY A 113 -16.32 -6.18 -7.86
N HIS A 114 -15.72 -6.64 -6.75
CA HIS A 114 -15.47 -5.78 -5.59
C HIS A 114 -14.21 -4.92 -5.77
N ALA A 115 -13.20 -5.43 -6.48
CA ALA A 115 -12.00 -4.66 -6.81
C ALA A 115 -12.34 -3.50 -7.75
N GLU A 116 -13.21 -3.71 -8.75
CA GLU A 116 -13.71 -2.67 -9.65
C GLU A 116 -14.40 -1.53 -8.88
N VAL A 117 -15.39 -1.86 -8.04
CA VAL A 117 -16.09 -0.86 -7.20
C VAL A 117 -15.12 -0.09 -6.29
N ARG A 118 -14.12 -0.80 -5.75
CA ARG A 118 -13.12 -0.18 -4.88
C ARG A 118 -12.18 0.74 -5.65
N MET A 119 -11.81 0.36 -6.87
CA MET A 119 -11.01 1.20 -7.76
C MET A 119 -11.78 2.44 -8.19
N ASP A 120 -13.06 2.32 -8.54
CA ASP A 120 -13.92 3.47 -8.89
C ASP A 120 -13.94 4.51 -7.77
N GLU A 121 -14.15 4.09 -6.51
CA GLU A 121 -14.11 4.99 -5.35
C GLU A 121 -12.74 5.68 -5.20
N ILE A 122 -11.64 4.97 -5.42
CA ILE A 122 -10.30 5.56 -5.33
C ILE A 122 -10.08 6.59 -6.46
N LEU A 123 -10.55 6.29 -7.68
CA LEU A 123 -10.43 7.17 -8.84
C LEU A 123 -11.17 8.50 -8.66
N GLU A 124 -12.33 8.49 -7.98
CA GLU A 124 -13.08 9.70 -7.62
C GLU A 124 -12.31 10.65 -6.68
N HIS A 125 -11.29 10.15 -5.97
CA HIS A 125 -10.49 10.89 -4.99
C HIS A 125 -9.04 11.14 -5.41
N MET A 126 -8.72 11.02 -6.70
CA MET A 126 -7.35 11.23 -7.19
C MET A 126 -6.85 12.66 -6.95
N ASP A 127 -7.71 13.66 -6.93
CA ASP A 127 -7.34 15.05 -6.61
C ASP A 127 -6.82 15.24 -5.17
N HIS A 128 -7.20 14.33 -4.27
CA HIS A 128 -6.74 14.28 -2.87
C HIS A 128 -5.82 13.08 -2.61
N THR A 129 -5.21 12.51 -3.65
CA THR A 129 -4.28 11.39 -3.53
C THR A 129 -2.83 11.88 -3.55
N TYR A 130 -2.02 11.31 -2.66
CA TYR A 130 -0.62 11.66 -2.47
C TYR A 130 0.27 10.43 -2.54
N PHE A 131 1.44 10.60 -3.14
CA PHE A 131 2.50 9.60 -3.19
C PHE A 131 3.76 10.08 -2.47
N ALA A 132 4.24 9.27 -1.52
CA ALA A 132 5.49 9.51 -0.79
C ALA A 132 6.50 8.39 -1.02
N TRP A 133 7.79 8.75 -1.05
CA TRP A 133 8.92 7.84 -1.23
C TRP A 133 9.97 8.04 -0.13
N ILE A 134 10.63 6.94 0.27
CA ILE A 134 11.79 6.97 1.16
C ILE A 134 12.82 5.96 0.66
N GLY A 135 14.09 6.36 0.64
CA GLY A 135 15.21 5.50 0.33
C GLY A 135 15.79 5.72 -1.05
N GLY A 136 16.65 4.80 -1.45
CA GLY A 136 17.24 4.79 -2.78
C GLY A 136 16.27 4.21 -3.82
N SER A 137 16.70 4.14 -5.07
CA SER A 137 15.90 3.62 -6.18
C SER A 137 16.71 2.79 -7.16
N ASP A 138 17.97 2.49 -6.85
CA ASP A 138 18.78 1.61 -7.69
C ASP A 138 18.37 0.13 -7.45
N GLU A 139 18.90 -0.76 -8.30
CA GLU A 139 18.53 -2.19 -8.34
C GLU A 139 18.54 -2.89 -6.97
N ASN A 140 19.47 -2.51 -6.09
CA ASN A 140 19.67 -3.15 -4.79
C ASN A 140 19.20 -2.29 -3.61
N ASP A 141 18.65 -1.10 -3.86
CA ASP A 141 18.28 -0.18 -2.80
C ASP A 141 17.02 -0.66 -2.06
N ALA A 142 17.07 -0.57 -0.74
CA ALA A 142 15.88 -0.65 0.09
C ALA A 142 15.12 0.67 0.01
N PHE A 143 13.80 0.56 0.01
CA PHE A 143 12.91 1.72 -0.11
C PHE A 143 11.58 1.47 0.59
N TYR A 144 10.82 2.55 0.71
CA TYR A 144 9.45 2.58 1.14
C TYR A 144 8.66 3.50 0.21
N TYR A 145 7.40 3.16 -0.04
CA TYR A 145 6.45 4.11 -0.60
C TYR A 145 5.11 4.06 0.11
N ARG A 146 4.37 5.16 -0.02
CA ARG A 146 2.99 5.27 0.44
C ARG A 146 2.13 5.96 -0.59
N ILE A 147 0.96 5.38 -0.85
CA ILE A 147 -0.14 6.00 -1.58
C ILE A 147 -1.25 6.27 -0.57
N GLN A 148 -1.72 7.51 -0.49
CA GLN A 148 -2.70 7.90 0.51
C GLN A 148 -3.74 8.85 -0.08
N SER A 149 -5.01 8.52 0.13
CA SER A 149 -6.18 9.34 -0.16
C SER A 149 -7.16 9.31 1.02
N PRO A 150 -8.28 10.06 0.98
CA PRO A 150 -9.34 9.95 1.97
C PRO A 150 -9.94 8.53 2.09
N VAL A 151 -9.84 7.74 1.01
CA VAL A 151 -10.48 6.42 0.93
C VAL A 151 -9.50 5.28 0.94
N VAL A 152 -8.21 5.44 0.62
CA VAL A 152 -7.22 4.35 0.64
C VAL A 152 -5.89 4.77 1.24
N LEU A 153 -5.25 3.85 1.97
CA LEU A 153 -3.84 3.96 2.37
C LEU A 153 -3.13 2.67 2.01
N ILE A 154 -2.09 2.75 1.19
CA ILE A 154 -1.24 1.65 0.76
C ILE A 154 0.19 1.96 1.19
N GLU A 155 0.85 1.03 1.88
CA GLU A 155 2.28 1.10 2.19
C GLU A 155 3.02 -0.12 1.66
N PHE A 156 4.24 0.13 1.19
CA PHE A 156 5.26 -0.89 0.91
C PHE A 156 6.53 -0.52 1.64
N ASP A 157 7.15 -1.48 2.32
CA ASP A 157 8.34 -1.23 3.13
C ASP A 157 9.33 -2.39 3.09
N HIS A 158 10.53 -2.09 2.62
CA HIS A 158 11.69 -2.93 2.85
C HIS A 158 12.13 -2.81 4.31
N GLN A 159 11.97 -3.86 5.10
CA GLN A 159 12.27 -3.85 6.52
C GLN A 159 13.64 -4.46 6.83
N THR A 160 14.10 -4.21 8.05
CA THR A 160 15.31 -4.85 8.58
C THR A 160 15.03 -6.36 8.73
N PRO A 161 15.87 -7.24 8.18
CA PRO A 161 15.75 -8.68 8.37
C PRO A 161 15.69 -9.08 9.85
N VAL A 162 14.86 -10.07 10.18
CA VAL A 162 14.70 -10.65 11.52
C VAL A 162 15.36 -12.04 11.59
N PHE A 163 15.24 -12.84 10.53
CA PHE A 163 15.75 -14.21 10.47
C PHE A 163 17.03 -14.33 9.62
N LEU A 164 17.17 -13.51 8.58
CA LEU A 164 18.34 -13.46 7.73
C LEU A 164 19.39 -12.47 8.29
N PRO A 165 20.68 -12.63 7.96
CA PRO A 165 21.71 -11.67 8.37
C PRO A 165 21.46 -10.28 7.80
N GLY A 166 21.58 -9.26 8.66
CA GLY A 166 21.47 -7.85 8.30
C GLY A 166 21.05 -7.02 9.51
N ASN A 167 21.49 -5.76 9.55
CA ASN A 167 21.09 -4.81 10.60
C ASN A 167 20.51 -3.51 10.01
N LYS A 168 20.14 -3.55 8.73
CA LYS A 168 19.53 -2.46 7.99
C LYS A 168 18.40 -2.99 7.12
N PRO A 169 17.42 -2.13 6.77
CA PRO A 169 16.45 -2.40 5.72
C PRO A 169 17.06 -3.03 4.47
N SER A 170 16.41 -4.06 3.93
CA SER A 170 16.88 -4.73 2.72
C SER A 170 15.73 -5.30 1.90
N LYS A 171 15.99 -5.59 0.62
CA LYS A 171 15.04 -6.25 -0.28
C LYS A 171 14.63 -7.67 0.11
N LYS A 172 15.20 -8.23 1.19
CA LYS A 172 14.95 -9.61 1.63
C LYS A 172 13.78 -9.76 2.60
N HIS A 173 13.32 -8.64 3.15
CA HIS A 173 12.22 -8.56 4.10
C HIS A 173 11.27 -7.45 3.67
N VAL A 174 10.08 -7.84 3.21
CA VAL A 174 9.08 -6.90 2.67
C VAL A 174 7.83 -6.97 3.52
N HIS A 175 7.28 -5.81 3.85
CA HIS A 175 5.93 -5.66 4.39
C HIS A 175 5.09 -4.78 3.45
N THR A 176 3.82 -5.15 3.29
CA THR A 176 2.81 -4.35 2.62
C THR A 176 1.58 -4.17 3.51
N LEU A 177 0.89 -3.06 3.33
CA LEU A 177 -0.33 -2.72 4.07
C LEU A 177 -1.34 -2.04 3.16
N VAL A 178 -2.60 -2.45 3.23
CA VAL A 178 -3.75 -1.73 2.68
C VAL A 178 -4.74 -1.43 3.80
N ARG A 179 -5.18 -0.18 3.91
CA ARG A 179 -6.21 0.27 4.85
C ARG A 179 -7.30 1.07 4.15
N THR A 180 -8.48 1.11 4.76
CA THR A 180 -9.54 2.06 4.39
C THR A 180 -9.61 3.12 5.50
N PRO A 181 -9.03 4.32 5.28
CA PRO A 181 -8.97 5.39 6.28
C PRO A 181 -10.34 5.86 6.77
N ASN A 182 -10.33 6.75 7.78
CA ASN A 182 -11.50 7.45 8.29
C ASN A 182 -12.58 6.56 8.93
N GLY A 183 -12.17 5.50 9.64
CA GLY A 183 -13.09 4.64 10.40
C GLY A 183 -13.72 3.51 9.59
N ASN A 184 -13.26 3.31 8.36
CA ASN A 184 -13.78 2.27 7.46
C ASN A 184 -13.05 0.93 7.58
N ASP A 185 -11.89 0.87 8.26
CA ASP A 185 -11.23 -0.37 8.63
C ASP A 185 -12.19 -1.28 9.43
N TYR A 186 -12.11 -2.60 9.19
CA TYR A 186 -12.96 -3.62 9.78
C TYR A 186 -14.47 -3.50 9.47
N GLY A 187 -14.87 -2.66 8.51
CA GLY A 187 -16.28 -2.42 8.20
C GLY A 187 -17.03 -1.67 9.31
N LYS A 188 -16.30 -0.99 10.21
CA LYS A 188 -16.90 -0.27 11.36
C LYS A 188 -17.93 0.76 10.91
N ASP A 189 -17.63 1.55 9.87
CA ASP A 189 -18.59 2.53 9.37
C ASP A 189 -19.79 1.88 8.65
N LEU A 190 -19.57 0.82 7.86
CA LEU A 190 -20.66 0.08 7.24
C LEU A 190 -21.63 -0.48 8.29
N LEU A 191 -21.09 -1.06 9.36
CA LEU A 191 -21.89 -1.55 10.47
C LEU A 191 -22.64 -0.40 11.17
N ARG A 192 -21.98 0.74 11.40
CA ARG A 192 -22.62 1.94 11.98
C ARG A 192 -23.81 2.40 11.12
N GLN A 193 -23.60 2.54 9.81
CA GLN A 193 -24.64 2.97 8.87
C GLN A 193 -25.82 1.98 8.83
N HIS A 194 -25.56 0.67 8.88
CA HIS A 194 -26.61 -0.36 8.94
C HIS A 194 -27.45 -0.23 10.20
N LEU A 195 -26.81 -0.09 11.38
CA LEU A 195 -27.51 0.10 12.64
C LEU A 195 -28.35 1.38 12.64
N GLU A 196 -27.83 2.47 12.07
CA GLU A 196 -28.54 3.75 11.95
C GLU A 196 -29.70 3.74 10.96
N LYS A 197 -29.68 2.89 9.92
CA LYS A 197 -30.73 2.86 8.89
C LYS A 197 -31.79 1.81 9.16
N ASP A 198 -31.38 0.62 9.60
CA ASP A 198 -32.23 -0.58 9.64
C ASP A 198 -32.65 -0.97 11.07
N HIS A 199 -32.05 -0.37 12.10
CA HIS A 199 -32.27 -0.71 13.50
C HIS A 199 -32.54 0.51 14.40
N GLN A 200 -33.04 1.62 13.85
CA GLN A 200 -33.62 2.69 14.67
C GLN A 200 -34.92 2.19 15.34
N HIS A 201 -34.87 2.03 16.66
CA HIS A 201 -36.04 1.84 17.51
C HIS A 201 -36.50 3.17 18.11
#